data_AF-A0A5C6GF38-F1
#
_entry.id   AF-A0A5C6GF38-F1
#
_cell.length_a   1.000
_cell.length_b   1.000
_cell.length_c   1.000
_cell.angle_alpha   90.00
_cell.angle_beta   90.00
_cell.angle_gamma   90.00
#
_symmetry.space_group_name_H-M   'P 1'
#
loop_
_entity.id
_entity.type
_entity.pdbx_description
1 polymer ?
#
loop_
_entity_poly.entity_id
_entity_poly.type
_entity_poly.pdbx_seq_one_letter_code
_entity_poly.pdbx_strand_id
1 'polypeptide(L)'
;MINAVLRRVLAWAAFALLLLSYFLLRERLEAWRDPAPSRRPSQDDKTPSQDMLSDIRQWQKAAKIRKVAGLVFYGRRRQASILDCYLKRNLAKNGGLLDEVIWLQRTQDEADLAFLDKLIDSEADYRRVDVERTEGGFASAYDGIEDDILYVKVDTDIVFIEDTTILSMVHTRATRPDFYIVGANTINQPLSSWLHWGLGVIHPYLPETEMFYPPDEERQGKQGADWRASRLPKWKASRDFNMSEWSPPDGRKHRWLPVPHGDDHILDGTPIMTTTYDAHTSTGWWNWVVGAQQHYSFLENLETGQLWRYRFYTWDYRDLRMGIQLVALTGKDINDVKPIAPDDEDYFCVKMPQKLGRAAVASGGGVAAHFSFDAQKDGMAKTDILDRYRSYAQEKVCNGTMLWTSEADDPGK
;
A
#
# COMPACT_ATOMS: atom_id res chain seq x y z
N MET A 1 -10.53 68.39 -22.90
CA MET A 1 -10.37 68.84 -21.49
C MET A 1 -11.27 67.98 -20.62
N ILE A 2 -10.69 67.10 -19.79
CA ILE A 2 -11.48 66.25 -18.87
C ILE A 2 -12.06 67.16 -17.78
N ASN A 3 -13.39 67.18 -17.65
CA ASN A 3 -14.11 67.98 -16.65
C ASN A 3 -13.57 67.67 -15.24
N ALA A 4 -13.37 68.72 -14.43
CA ALA A 4 -12.81 68.63 -13.07
C ALA A 4 -13.55 67.62 -12.18
N VAL A 5 -14.86 67.42 -12.40
CA VAL A 5 -15.66 66.42 -11.69
C VAL A 5 -15.22 65.00 -12.06
N LEU A 6 -15.01 64.71 -13.35
CA LEU A 6 -14.58 63.40 -13.81
C LEU A 6 -13.17 63.05 -13.34
N ARG A 7 -12.27 64.04 -13.27
CA ARG A 7 -10.92 63.87 -12.67
C ARG A 7 -10.99 63.49 -11.18
N ARG A 8 -11.90 64.10 -10.42
CA ARG A 8 -12.09 63.75 -8.99
C ARG A 8 -12.66 62.35 -8.82
N VAL A 9 -13.65 61.97 -9.64
CA VAL A 9 -14.24 60.62 -9.60
C VAL A 9 -13.20 59.55 -9.94
N LEU A 10 -12.39 59.76 -10.98
CA LEU A 10 -11.32 58.83 -11.35
C LEU A 10 -10.22 58.72 -10.28
N ALA A 11 -9.88 59.83 -9.61
CA ALA A 11 -8.93 59.82 -8.51
C ALA A 11 -9.46 59.04 -7.29
N TRP A 12 -10.73 59.20 -6.95
CA TRP A 12 -11.38 58.43 -5.87
C TRP A 12 -11.51 56.94 -6.22
N ALA A 13 -11.84 56.61 -7.48
CA ALA A 13 -11.91 55.23 -7.93
C ALA A 13 -10.53 54.54 -7.89
N ALA A 14 -9.47 55.24 -8.32
CA ALA A 14 -8.10 54.74 -8.24
C ALA A 14 -7.65 54.54 -6.78
N PHE A 15 -8.00 55.46 -5.89
CA PHE A 15 -7.70 55.34 -4.45
C PHE A 15 -8.46 54.17 -3.81
N ALA A 16 -9.73 53.96 -4.16
CA ALA A 16 -10.51 52.82 -3.68
C ALA A 16 -9.94 51.48 -4.18
N LEU A 17 -9.50 51.40 -5.44
CA LEU A 17 -8.86 50.20 -5.99
C LEU A 17 -7.52 49.90 -5.32
N LEU A 18 -6.72 50.93 -4.99
CA LEU A 18 -5.47 50.78 -4.25
C LEU A 18 -5.69 50.33 -2.80
N LEU A 19 -6.75 50.82 -2.14
CA LEU A 19 -7.12 50.34 -0.81
C LEU A 19 -7.60 48.89 -0.84
N LEU A 20 -8.40 48.52 -1.85
CA LEU A 20 -8.90 47.16 -2.01
C LEU A 20 -7.75 46.17 -2.30
N SER A 21 -6.82 46.55 -3.18
CA SER A 21 -5.64 45.72 -3.46
C SER A 21 -4.71 45.60 -2.24
N TYR A 22 -4.54 46.68 -1.46
CA TYR A 22 -3.81 46.64 -0.20
C TYR A 22 -4.46 45.70 0.83
N PHE A 23 -5.80 45.75 0.99
CA PHE A 23 -6.52 44.85 1.89
C PHE A 23 -6.41 43.38 1.48
N LEU A 24 -6.60 43.08 0.19
CA LEU A 24 -6.48 41.72 -0.34
C LEU A 24 -5.05 41.18 -0.23
N LEU A 25 -4.04 42.04 -0.44
CA LEU A 25 -2.64 41.66 -0.27
C LEU A 25 -2.30 41.44 1.21
N ARG A 26 -2.86 42.26 2.11
CA ARG A 26 -2.69 42.12 3.56
C ARG A 26 -3.32 40.84 4.09
N GLU A 27 -4.54 40.49 3.69
CA GLU A 27 -5.16 39.21 4.07
C GLU A 27 -4.35 38.01 3.57
N ARG A 28 -3.83 38.07 2.34
CA ARG A 28 -2.91 37.03 1.82
C ARG A 28 -1.61 36.95 2.61
N LEU A 29 -1.01 38.09 2.98
CA LEU A 29 0.22 38.12 3.77
C LEU A 29 0.02 37.66 5.22
N GLU A 30 -1.16 37.93 5.81
CA GLU A 30 -1.55 37.41 7.13
C GLU A 30 -1.78 35.89 7.06
N ALA A 31 -2.41 35.36 6.00
CA ALA A 31 -2.56 33.92 5.77
C ALA A 31 -1.22 33.18 5.54
N TRP A 32 -0.16 33.89 5.12
CA TRP A 32 1.19 33.34 4.97
C TRP A 32 2.06 33.49 6.23
N ARG A 33 1.65 34.33 7.20
CA ARG A 33 2.40 34.56 8.45
C ARG A 33 2.10 33.54 9.53
N ASP A 34 0.98 32.85 9.45
CA ASP A 34 0.67 31.71 10.30
C ASP A 34 1.03 30.41 9.57
N PRO A 35 2.26 29.88 9.72
CA PRO A 35 2.47 28.47 9.43
C PRO A 35 1.49 27.71 10.32
N ALA A 36 0.62 26.91 9.69
CA ALA A 36 -0.29 26.02 10.40
C ALA A 36 0.51 25.35 11.53
N PRO A 37 0.06 25.45 12.80
CA PRO A 37 0.81 24.88 13.89
C PRO A 37 0.99 23.40 13.59
N SER A 38 2.23 22.95 13.59
CA SER A 38 2.60 21.54 13.56
C SER A 38 2.02 20.91 14.84
N ARG A 39 0.74 20.56 14.79
CA ARG A 39 0.11 19.72 15.81
C ARG A 39 0.84 18.38 15.73
N ARG A 40 1.81 18.21 16.64
CA ARG A 40 2.12 16.87 17.14
C ARG A 40 0.78 16.26 17.57
N PRO A 41 0.46 15.02 17.17
CA PRO A 41 -0.75 14.37 17.63
C PRO A 41 -0.76 14.42 19.17
N SER A 42 -1.74 15.14 19.72
CA SER A 42 -1.96 15.18 21.16
C SER A 42 -2.55 13.84 21.60
N GLN A 43 -2.54 13.58 22.90
CA GLN A 43 -3.10 12.38 23.54
C GLN A 43 -4.61 12.12 23.27
N ASP A 44 -5.26 12.90 22.41
CA ASP A 44 -6.66 12.75 21.97
C ASP A 44 -6.85 11.82 20.76
N ASP A 45 -5.79 11.22 20.21
CA ASP A 45 -5.89 10.20 19.13
C ASP A 45 -6.56 8.88 19.54
N LYS A 46 -7.05 8.77 20.78
CA LYS A 46 -7.82 7.60 21.26
C LYS A 46 -9.27 7.57 20.77
N THR A 47 -9.82 8.70 20.31
CA THR A 47 -11.26 8.83 20.05
C THR A 47 -11.73 8.15 18.75
N PRO A 48 -11.05 8.28 17.59
CA PRO A 48 -11.57 7.72 16.33
C PRO A 48 -11.52 6.19 16.24
N SER A 49 -10.50 5.55 16.83
CA SER A 49 -10.33 4.10 16.77
C SER A 49 -11.31 3.35 17.68
N GLN A 50 -11.66 3.92 18.83
CA GLN A 50 -12.63 3.33 19.76
C GLN A 50 -14.04 3.32 19.19
N ASP A 51 -14.44 4.41 18.54
CA ASP A 51 -15.75 4.51 17.89
C ASP A 51 -15.88 3.47 16.77
N MET A 52 -14.85 3.33 15.91
CA MET A 52 -14.85 2.31 14.86
C MET A 52 -14.95 0.89 15.43
N LEU A 53 -14.23 0.59 16.51
CA LEU A 53 -14.31 -0.72 17.17
C LEU A 53 -15.71 -0.98 17.76
N SER A 54 -16.35 0.05 18.30
CA SER A 54 -17.72 -0.04 18.81
C SER A 54 -18.72 -0.36 17.69
N ASP A 55 -18.62 0.36 16.57
CA ASP A 55 -19.47 0.12 15.39
C ASP A 55 -19.30 -1.30 14.84
N ILE A 56 -18.05 -1.77 14.72
CA ILE A 56 -17.74 -3.14 14.28
C ILE A 56 -18.41 -4.16 15.20
N ARG A 57 -18.29 -4.01 16.53
CA ARG A 57 -18.90 -4.94 17.50
C ARG A 57 -20.42 -4.93 17.43
N GLN A 58 -21.03 -3.75 17.27
CA GLN A 58 -22.48 -3.62 17.10
C GLN A 58 -22.94 -4.33 15.82
N TRP A 59 -22.22 -4.12 14.72
CA TRP A 59 -22.47 -4.79 13.45
C TRP A 59 -22.29 -6.31 13.56
N GLN A 60 -21.20 -6.81 14.17
CA GLN A 60 -20.97 -8.24 14.37
C GLN A 60 -22.14 -8.91 15.10
N LYS A 61 -22.66 -8.26 16.15
CA LYS A 61 -23.84 -8.76 16.88
C LYS A 61 -25.09 -8.77 16.01
N ALA A 62 -25.34 -7.70 15.25
CA ALA A 62 -26.53 -7.58 14.40
C ALA A 62 -26.51 -8.55 13.20
N ALA A 63 -25.37 -8.66 12.53
CA ALA A 63 -25.15 -9.51 11.37
C ALA A 63 -24.79 -10.96 11.74
N LYS A 64 -24.64 -11.27 13.03
CA LYS A 64 -24.22 -12.57 13.57
C LYS A 64 -22.86 -13.03 13.01
N ILE A 65 -21.94 -12.08 12.82
CA ILE A 65 -20.56 -12.37 12.44
C ILE A 65 -19.78 -12.73 13.69
N ARG A 66 -19.31 -13.98 13.76
CA ARG A 66 -18.65 -14.57 14.92
C ARG A 66 -17.22 -14.09 15.08
N LYS A 67 -16.49 -13.88 13.98
CA LYS A 67 -15.07 -13.51 13.99
C LYS A 67 -14.63 -12.76 12.74
N VAL A 68 -13.47 -12.12 12.85
CA VAL A 68 -12.70 -11.56 11.74
C VAL A 68 -11.43 -12.40 11.56
N ALA A 69 -11.26 -13.04 10.41
CA ALA A 69 -10.12 -13.90 10.13
C ALA A 69 -9.22 -13.32 9.04
N GLY A 70 -7.91 -13.40 9.21
CA GLY A 70 -6.97 -13.19 8.10
C GLY A 70 -6.96 -14.42 7.19
N LEU A 71 -7.12 -14.24 5.88
CA LEU A 71 -7.06 -15.32 4.89
C LEU A 71 -5.85 -15.09 3.97
N VAL A 72 -4.73 -15.72 4.30
CA VAL A 72 -3.45 -15.46 3.65
C VAL A 72 -3.19 -16.45 2.52
N PHE A 73 -3.00 -15.94 1.31
CA PHE A 73 -2.70 -16.74 0.13
C PHE A 73 -1.21 -17.05 0.10
N TYR A 74 -0.80 -18.11 0.82
CA TYR A 74 0.60 -18.47 1.06
C TYR A 74 1.29 -19.08 -0.15
N GLY A 75 2.42 -18.50 -0.56
CA GLY A 75 3.23 -19.13 -1.62
C GLY A 75 4.71 -18.83 -1.63
N ARG A 76 5.23 -17.95 -0.75
CA ARG A 76 6.65 -17.54 -0.77
C ARG A 76 7.11 -17.13 0.63
N ARG A 77 8.10 -17.83 1.20
CA ARG A 77 8.63 -17.55 2.54
C ARG A 77 9.30 -16.18 2.69
N ARG A 78 9.95 -15.69 1.63
CA ARG A 78 10.75 -14.45 1.69
C ARG A 78 9.91 -13.22 2.04
N GLN A 79 8.70 -13.13 1.48
CA GLN A 79 7.73 -12.08 1.81
C GLN A 79 6.91 -12.43 3.05
N ALA A 80 6.52 -13.71 3.21
CA ALA A 80 5.77 -14.16 4.38
C ALA A 80 6.50 -13.88 5.71
N SER A 81 7.83 -13.95 5.73
CA SER A 81 8.65 -13.60 6.90
C SER A 81 8.48 -12.14 7.35
N ILE A 82 8.18 -11.23 6.43
CA ILE A 82 7.87 -9.83 6.74
C ILE A 82 6.42 -9.71 7.17
N LEU A 83 5.51 -10.34 6.42
CA LEU A 83 4.07 -10.29 6.65
C LEU A 83 3.69 -10.83 8.04
N ASP A 84 4.35 -11.88 8.53
CA ASP A 84 4.13 -12.47 9.86
C ASP A 84 4.14 -11.41 10.97
N CYS A 85 5.10 -10.48 10.94
CA CYS A 85 5.20 -9.43 11.96
C CYS A 85 3.95 -8.52 11.97
N TYR A 86 3.41 -8.20 10.80
CA TYR A 86 2.19 -7.39 10.70
C TYR A 86 0.95 -8.19 11.10
N LEU A 87 0.86 -9.46 10.73
CA LEU A 87 -0.26 -10.33 11.09
C LEU A 87 -0.33 -10.54 12.60
N LYS A 88 0.79 -10.89 13.25
CA LYS A 88 0.87 -10.99 14.72
C LYS A 88 0.44 -9.70 15.39
N ARG A 89 0.93 -8.55 14.92
CA ARG A 89 0.54 -7.25 15.48
C ARG A 89 -0.96 -6.96 15.32
N ASN A 90 -1.58 -7.45 14.25
CA ASN A 90 -3.00 -7.29 13.97
C ASN A 90 -3.90 -8.38 14.56
N LEU A 91 -3.36 -9.36 15.30
CA LEU A 91 -4.16 -10.29 16.07
C LEU A 91 -4.93 -9.55 17.19
N ALA A 92 -6.16 -9.96 17.45
CA ALA A 92 -7.04 -9.37 18.45
C ALA A 92 -6.41 -9.37 19.85
N LYS A 93 -5.72 -10.45 20.22
CA LYS A 93 -4.98 -10.55 21.49
C LYS A 93 -3.83 -9.54 21.62
N ASN A 94 -3.33 -9.02 20.50
CA ASN A 94 -2.25 -8.03 20.44
C ASN A 94 -2.78 -6.61 20.18
N GLY A 95 -4.11 -6.41 20.28
CA GLY A 95 -4.76 -5.11 20.10
C GLY A 95 -5.23 -4.81 18.67
N GLY A 96 -5.09 -5.77 17.75
CA GLY A 96 -5.66 -5.69 16.41
C GLY A 96 -7.10 -6.21 16.33
N LEU A 97 -7.48 -6.70 15.15
CA LEU A 97 -8.84 -7.17 14.85
C LEU A 97 -8.92 -8.64 14.44
N LEU A 98 -7.80 -9.28 14.08
CA LEU A 98 -7.81 -10.64 13.55
C LEU A 98 -7.94 -11.64 14.71
N ASP A 99 -9.05 -12.36 14.80
CA ASP A 99 -9.24 -13.42 15.80
C ASP A 99 -8.37 -14.65 15.49
N GLU A 100 -8.11 -14.90 14.21
CA GLU A 100 -7.22 -15.96 13.72
C GLU A 100 -6.60 -15.57 12.37
N VAL A 101 -5.56 -16.31 11.96
CA VAL A 101 -5.00 -16.23 10.62
C VAL A 101 -4.95 -17.62 9.98
N ILE A 102 -5.50 -17.71 8.79
CA ILE A 102 -5.62 -18.92 7.98
C ILE A 102 -4.60 -18.80 6.85
N TRP A 103 -3.58 -19.65 6.88
CA TRP A 103 -2.58 -19.74 5.82
C TRP A 103 -3.02 -20.78 4.80
N LEU A 104 -3.45 -20.32 3.63
CA LEU A 104 -3.80 -21.16 2.49
C LEU A 104 -2.54 -21.59 1.76
N GLN A 105 -2.15 -22.84 1.89
CA GLN A 105 -0.99 -23.37 1.19
C GLN A 105 -1.23 -23.39 -0.33
N ARG A 106 -0.43 -22.63 -1.07
CA ARG A 106 -0.45 -22.60 -2.54
C ARG A 106 0.92 -22.81 -3.17
N THR A 107 1.81 -23.50 -2.48
CA THR A 107 3.16 -23.86 -2.96
C THR A 107 3.43 -25.35 -2.74
N GLN A 108 4.30 -25.91 -3.56
CA GLN A 108 4.86 -27.27 -3.40
C GLN A 108 6.38 -27.21 -3.16
N ASP A 109 6.96 -26.01 -3.08
CA ASP A 109 8.37 -25.83 -2.78
C ASP A 109 8.66 -26.27 -1.34
N GLU A 110 9.59 -27.20 -1.16
CA GLU A 110 9.90 -27.79 0.14
C GLU A 110 10.38 -26.76 1.17
N ALA A 111 11.11 -25.74 0.69
CA ALA A 111 11.71 -24.73 1.53
C ALA A 111 10.67 -23.70 2.01
N ASP A 112 9.68 -23.40 1.16
CA ASP A 112 8.48 -22.65 1.55
C ASP A 112 7.57 -23.45 2.49
N LEU A 113 7.39 -24.75 2.26
CA LEU A 113 6.60 -25.61 3.14
C LEU A 113 7.21 -25.72 4.54
N ALA A 114 8.53 -25.90 4.63
CA ALA A 114 9.24 -25.92 5.91
C ALA A 114 9.12 -24.60 6.67
N PHE A 115 9.09 -23.46 5.97
CA PHE A 115 8.83 -22.17 6.61
C PHE A 115 7.36 -22.02 7.06
N LEU A 116 6.42 -22.56 6.29
CA LEU A 116 5.01 -22.58 6.70
C LEU A 116 4.82 -23.38 7.99
N ASP A 117 5.48 -24.52 8.15
CA ASP A 117 5.46 -25.28 9.41
C ASP A 117 5.97 -24.43 10.58
N LYS A 118 7.11 -23.73 10.40
CA LYS A 118 7.63 -22.77 11.40
C LYS A 118 6.62 -21.66 11.74
N LEU A 119 5.89 -21.14 10.76
CA LEU A 119 4.87 -20.11 10.99
C LEU A 119 3.75 -20.64 11.88
N ILE A 120 3.18 -21.80 11.52
CA ILE A 120 2.07 -22.41 12.27
C ILE A 120 2.50 -22.75 13.70
N ASP A 121 3.69 -23.30 13.89
CA ASP A 121 4.21 -23.64 15.23
C ASP A 121 4.51 -22.39 16.08
N SER A 122 4.70 -21.22 15.47
CA SER A 122 5.05 -19.99 16.18
C SER A 122 3.86 -19.28 16.82
N GLU A 123 2.63 -19.60 16.43
CA GLU A 123 1.44 -18.85 16.82
C GLU A 123 0.20 -19.74 16.87
N ALA A 124 -0.39 -19.91 18.06
CA ALA A 124 -1.57 -20.75 18.29
C ALA A 124 -2.83 -20.30 17.54
N ASP A 125 -2.93 -19.00 17.22
CA ASP A 125 -4.05 -18.45 16.43
C ASP A 125 -3.81 -18.55 14.91
N TYR A 126 -2.73 -19.20 14.49
CA TYR A 126 -2.48 -19.54 13.09
C TYR A 126 -2.95 -20.96 12.79
N ARG A 127 -3.56 -21.15 11.62
CA ARG A 127 -3.86 -22.48 11.10
C ARG A 127 -3.56 -22.59 9.61
N ARG A 128 -3.23 -23.80 9.18
CA ARG A 128 -2.99 -24.14 7.77
C ARG A 128 -4.25 -24.76 7.15
N VAL A 129 -4.50 -24.42 5.89
CA VAL A 129 -5.45 -25.12 5.03
C VAL A 129 -4.72 -25.49 3.76
N ASP A 130 -4.76 -26.78 3.41
CA ASP A 130 -4.27 -27.24 2.12
C ASP A 130 -5.33 -26.96 1.05
N VAL A 131 -4.94 -26.29 -0.02
CA VAL A 131 -5.83 -25.89 -1.10
C VAL A 131 -5.44 -26.65 -2.35
N GLU A 132 -6.41 -27.36 -2.94
CA GLU A 132 -6.20 -28.01 -4.21
C GLU A 132 -5.92 -26.97 -5.29
N ARG A 133 -4.76 -27.06 -5.94
CA ARG A 133 -4.37 -26.15 -7.00
C ARG A 133 -5.00 -26.60 -8.31
N THR A 134 -6.10 -25.97 -8.70
CA THR A 134 -6.65 -26.13 -10.06
C THR A 134 -5.85 -25.30 -11.05
N GLU A 135 -5.66 -25.81 -12.27
CA GLU A 135 -4.91 -25.08 -13.30
C GLU A 135 -5.58 -23.73 -13.61
N GLY A 136 -4.80 -22.64 -13.51
CA GLY A 136 -5.19 -21.32 -13.98
C GLY A 136 -6.17 -20.53 -13.11
N GLY A 137 -6.49 -20.97 -11.88
CA GLY A 137 -7.49 -20.30 -11.05
C GLY A 137 -7.13 -20.10 -9.57
N PHE A 138 -7.76 -19.09 -8.96
CA PHE A 138 -7.72 -18.87 -7.51
C PHE A 138 -8.98 -19.36 -6.79
N ALA A 139 -10.01 -19.77 -7.53
CA ALA A 139 -11.34 -20.12 -7.01
C ALA A 139 -11.35 -21.14 -5.86
N SER A 140 -10.52 -22.20 -5.92
CA SER A 140 -10.48 -23.25 -4.88
C SER A 140 -10.02 -22.75 -3.51
N ALA A 141 -9.32 -21.60 -3.45
CA ALA A 141 -8.94 -20.98 -2.18
C ALA A 141 -10.14 -20.56 -1.33
N TYR A 142 -11.32 -20.46 -1.93
CA TYR A 142 -12.55 -20.02 -1.28
C TYR A 142 -13.49 -21.18 -0.96
N ASP A 143 -13.10 -22.44 -1.13
CA ASP A 143 -14.00 -23.58 -0.93
C ASP A 143 -14.44 -23.74 0.54
N GLY A 144 -13.50 -23.63 1.48
CA GLY A 144 -13.73 -23.80 2.93
C GLY A 144 -14.27 -22.57 3.68
N ILE A 145 -14.95 -21.66 3.00
CA ILE A 145 -15.40 -20.39 3.57
C ILE A 145 -16.70 -20.56 4.38
N GLU A 146 -16.67 -20.12 5.64
CA GLU A 146 -17.83 -20.07 6.54
C GLU A 146 -18.59 -18.73 6.44
N ASP A 147 -19.92 -18.77 6.37
CA ASP A 147 -20.79 -17.58 6.20
C ASP A 147 -20.68 -16.55 7.33
N ASP A 148 -20.45 -17.02 8.57
CA ASP A 148 -20.49 -16.22 9.79
C ASP A 148 -19.14 -15.56 10.15
N ILE A 149 -18.21 -15.48 9.19
CA ILE A 149 -16.88 -14.91 9.35
C ILE A 149 -16.71 -13.72 8.40
N LEU A 150 -16.05 -12.64 8.84
CA LEU A 150 -15.49 -11.65 7.93
C LEU A 150 -14.04 -12.02 7.62
N TYR A 151 -13.71 -12.14 6.34
CA TYR A 151 -12.35 -12.47 5.90
C TYR A 151 -11.64 -11.19 5.45
N VAL A 152 -10.45 -10.97 6.02
CA VAL A 152 -9.45 -10.05 5.50
C VAL A 152 -8.50 -10.89 4.65
N LYS A 153 -8.73 -10.95 3.34
CA LYS A 153 -7.86 -11.66 2.40
C LYS A 153 -6.56 -10.89 2.21
N VAL A 154 -5.43 -11.60 2.25
CA VAL A 154 -4.08 -11.03 2.18
C VAL A 154 -3.22 -11.86 1.23
N ASP A 155 -2.59 -11.24 0.24
CA ASP A 155 -1.52 -11.90 -0.53
C ASP A 155 -0.22 -11.94 0.24
N THR A 156 0.57 -13.00 0.04
CA THR A 156 1.85 -13.20 0.73
C THR A 156 2.85 -12.06 0.53
N ASP A 157 2.75 -11.34 -0.59
CA ASP A 157 3.62 -10.24 -0.96
C ASP A 157 3.12 -8.86 -0.51
N ILE A 158 2.16 -8.80 0.43
CA ILE A 158 1.99 -7.63 1.28
C ILE A 158 3.18 -7.50 2.24
N VAL A 159 3.94 -6.42 2.11
CA VAL A 159 5.21 -6.19 2.84
C VAL A 159 5.15 -5.04 3.85
N PHE A 160 4.02 -4.34 3.90
CA PHE A 160 3.73 -3.32 4.89
C PHE A 160 2.22 -3.20 5.11
N ILE A 161 1.80 -3.09 6.37
CA ILE A 161 0.44 -2.76 6.77
C ILE A 161 0.51 -1.72 7.88
N GLU A 162 -0.06 -0.55 7.65
CA GLU A 162 -0.23 0.43 8.72
C GLU A 162 -1.28 0.00 9.74
N ASP A 163 -1.08 0.38 11.01
CA ASP A 163 -1.95 0.04 12.14
C ASP A 163 -3.44 0.32 11.90
N THR A 164 -3.78 1.38 11.17
CA THR A 164 -5.18 1.75 10.89
C THR A 164 -5.79 1.05 9.68
N THR A 165 -5.00 0.35 8.86
CA THR A 165 -5.46 -0.19 7.57
C THR A 165 -6.55 -1.24 7.73
N ILE A 166 -6.30 -2.29 8.52
CA ILE A 166 -7.27 -3.37 8.72
C ILE A 166 -8.52 -2.85 9.45
N LEU A 167 -8.33 -2.00 10.47
CA LEU A 167 -9.44 -1.35 11.18
C LEU A 167 -10.35 -0.56 10.23
N SER A 168 -9.75 0.29 9.39
CA SER A 168 -10.49 1.12 8.42
C SER A 168 -11.27 0.26 7.43
N MET A 169 -10.66 -0.79 6.89
CA MET A 169 -11.31 -1.70 5.93
C MET A 169 -12.48 -2.45 6.56
N VAL A 170 -12.27 -3.06 7.74
CA VAL A 170 -13.30 -3.83 8.44
C VAL A 170 -14.44 -2.93 8.87
N HIS A 171 -14.14 -1.73 9.40
CA HIS A 171 -15.15 -0.74 9.76
C HIS A 171 -15.96 -0.27 8.54
N THR A 172 -15.28 0.05 7.44
CA THR A 172 -15.95 0.44 6.19
C THR A 172 -16.86 -0.69 5.71
N ARG A 173 -16.39 -1.95 5.68
CA ARG A 173 -17.21 -3.09 5.28
C ARG A 173 -18.40 -3.29 6.22
N ALA A 174 -18.20 -3.16 7.53
CA ALA A 174 -19.25 -3.33 8.54
C ALA A 174 -20.36 -2.28 8.44
N THR A 175 -20.00 -1.02 8.20
CA THR A 175 -20.92 0.12 8.22
C THR A 175 -21.53 0.46 6.85
N ARG A 176 -20.99 -0.10 5.77
CA ARG A 176 -21.44 0.13 4.38
C ARG A 176 -21.88 -1.17 3.71
N PRO A 177 -23.12 -1.63 3.96
CA PRO A 177 -23.65 -2.84 3.32
C PRO A 177 -23.81 -2.71 1.80
N ASP A 178 -23.85 -1.48 1.29
CA ASP A 178 -23.84 -1.16 -0.14
C ASP A 178 -22.49 -1.44 -0.83
N PHE A 179 -21.43 -1.71 -0.05
CA PHE A 179 -20.17 -2.19 -0.59
C PHE A 179 -20.11 -3.72 -0.57
N TYR A 180 -19.72 -4.29 -1.71
CA TYR A 180 -19.52 -5.72 -1.87
C TYR A 180 -18.18 -6.14 -1.25
N ILE A 181 -17.13 -5.44 -1.65
CA ILE A 181 -15.74 -5.69 -1.30
C ILE A 181 -15.05 -4.38 -0.95
N VAL A 182 -14.24 -4.41 0.12
CA VAL A 182 -13.47 -3.24 0.56
C VAL A 182 -11.99 -3.58 0.54
N GLY A 183 -11.23 -2.98 -0.37
CA GLY A 183 -9.78 -3.07 -0.46
C GLY A 183 -9.04 -2.05 0.41
N ALA A 184 -7.75 -2.31 0.63
CA ALA A 184 -6.83 -1.35 1.19
C ALA A 184 -6.39 -0.30 0.15
N ASN A 185 -6.08 0.90 0.60
CA ASN A 185 -5.23 1.84 -0.13
C ASN A 185 -3.81 1.26 -0.25
N THR A 186 -3.43 0.80 -1.44
CA THR A 186 -2.27 -0.09 -1.61
C THR A 186 -1.22 0.54 -2.53
N ILE A 187 0.01 0.69 -2.04
CA ILE A 187 1.18 1.06 -2.84
C ILE A 187 1.48 -0.04 -3.85
N ASN A 188 1.85 0.34 -5.07
CA ASN A 188 2.13 -0.58 -6.18
C ASN A 188 0.92 -1.47 -6.52
N GLN A 189 -0.20 -0.80 -6.82
CA GLN A 189 -1.40 -1.36 -7.45
C GLN A 189 -1.77 -0.47 -8.65
N PRO A 190 -2.21 -0.98 -9.82
CA PRO A 190 -2.27 -0.21 -11.07
C PRO A 190 -3.05 1.10 -10.99
N LEU A 191 -4.30 1.06 -10.51
CA LEU A 191 -5.14 2.26 -10.38
C LEU A 191 -4.68 3.15 -9.21
N SER A 192 -4.24 2.53 -8.12
CA SER A 192 -3.70 3.24 -6.95
C SER A 192 -2.40 3.98 -7.28
N SER A 193 -1.59 3.47 -8.22
CA SER A 193 -0.36 4.13 -8.67
C SER A 193 -0.67 5.49 -9.30
N TRP A 194 -1.70 5.52 -10.16
CA TRP A 194 -2.20 6.76 -10.75
C TRP A 194 -2.82 7.67 -9.69
N LEU A 195 -3.58 7.12 -8.74
CA LEU A 195 -4.17 7.88 -7.64
C LEU A 195 -3.10 8.52 -6.75
N HIS A 196 -2.08 7.77 -6.34
CA HIS A 196 -0.97 8.26 -5.51
C HIS A 196 -0.15 9.31 -6.24
N TRP A 197 0.03 9.17 -7.56
CA TRP A 197 0.58 10.24 -8.36
C TRP A 197 -0.29 11.51 -8.28
N GLY A 198 -1.60 11.40 -8.49
CA GLY A 198 -2.54 12.52 -8.39
C GLY A 198 -2.64 13.16 -7.00
N LEU A 199 -2.38 12.39 -5.93
CA LEU A 199 -2.31 12.88 -4.55
C LEU A 199 -0.99 13.61 -4.23
N GLY A 200 -0.01 13.60 -5.14
CA GLY A 200 1.28 14.28 -4.95
C GLY A 200 2.16 13.63 -3.88
N VAL A 201 2.03 12.31 -3.69
CA VAL A 201 2.84 11.53 -2.73
C VAL A 201 4.04 10.83 -3.37
N ILE A 202 4.16 10.89 -4.70
CA ILE A 202 5.27 10.28 -5.42
C ILE A 202 6.45 11.25 -5.49
N HIS A 203 7.63 10.74 -5.20
CA HIS A 203 8.90 11.47 -5.21
C HIS A 203 9.74 11.02 -6.42
N PRO A 204 10.65 11.87 -6.91
CA PRO A 204 11.47 11.52 -8.06
C PRO A 204 12.63 10.62 -7.61
N TYR A 205 12.54 9.34 -7.98
CA TYR A 205 13.57 8.32 -7.76
C TYR A 205 13.94 7.67 -9.08
N LEU A 206 15.23 7.40 -9.28
CA LEU A 206 15.78 6.70 -10.44
C LEU A 206 16.83 5.66 -9.99
N PRO A 207 17.07 4.59 -10.77
CA PRO A 207 18.02 3.56 -10.40
C PRO A 207 19.45 4.12 -10.32
N GLU A 208 20.23 3.63 -9.37
CA GLU A 208 21.66 3.96 -9.28
C GLU A 208 22.43 3.40 -10.50
N THR A 209 23.24 4.26 -11.11
CA THR A 209 23.98 3.96 -12.35
C THR A 209 25.48 3.83 -12.12
N GLU A 210 26.02 4.44 -11.05
CA GLU A 210 27.47 4.55 -10.82
C GLU A 210 28.05 3.42 -9.95
N MET A 211 27.30 2.97 -8.94
CA MET A 211 27.73 1.93 -8.02
C MET A 211 26.83 0.71 -8.13
N PHE A 212 27.45 -0.43 -8.39
CA PHE A 212 26.76 -1.71 -8.39
C PHE A 212 26.89 -2.36 -7.03
N TYR A 213 25.77 -2.87 -6.50
CA TYR A 213 25.81 -3.63 -5.26
C TYR A 213 26.75 -4.84 -5.43
N PRO A 214 27.51 -5.24 -4.40
CA PRO A 214 28.25 -6.49 -4.46
C PRO A 214 27.28 -7.66 -4.72
N PRO A 215 27.72 -8.72 -5.42
CA PRO A 215 26.93 -9.92 -5.67
C PRO A 215 26.27 -10.43 -4.38
N ASP A 216 25.07 -11.01 -4.49
CA ASP A 216 24.30 -11.46 -3.32
C ASP A 216 25.09 -12.46 -2.45
N GLU A 217 25.97 -13.26 -3.06
CA GLU A 217 26.88 -14.20 -2.38
C GLU A 217 27.87 -13.51 -1.41
N GLU A 218 28.31 -12.29 -1.71
CA GLU A 218 29.26 -11.52 -0.88
C GLU A 218 28.58 -10.76 0.28
N ARG A 219 27.25 -10.82 0.36
CA ARG A 219 26.44 -10.13 1.38
C ARG A 219 26.04 -11.01 2.56
N GLN A 220 26.33 -12.31 2.52
CA GLN A 220 26.03 -13.23 3.62
C GLN A 220 26.65 -12.71 4.93
N GLY A 221 25.78 -12.35 5.90
CA GLY A 221 26.17 -11.88 7.23
C GLY A 221 26.43 -10.37 7.41
N LYS A 222 26.23 -9.52 6.39
CA LYS A 222 26.33 -8.05 6.55
C LYS A 222 24.95 -7.42 6.75
N GLN A 223 24.88 -6.38 7.59
CA GLN A 223 23.65 -5.64 7.96
C GLN A 223 22.71 -5.42 6.76
N GLY A 224 21.42 -5.68 6.96
CA GLY A 224 20.37 -5.48 5.96
C GLY A 224 20.34 -4.04 5.41
N ALA A 225 19.72 -3.86 4.24
CA ALA A 225 19.61 -2.54 3.62
C ALA A 225 18.88 -1.55 4.56
N ASP A 226 19.51 -0.41 4.88
CA ASP A 226 18.85 0.64 5.68
C ASP A 226 17.62 1.13 4.94
N TRP A 227 16.46 1.05 5.61
CA TRP A 227 15.17 1.39 5.02
C TRP A 227 14.96 2.89 4.88
N ARG A 228 15.75 3.71 5.59
CA ARG A 228 15.66 5.17 5.58
C ARG A 228 16.10 5.76 4.24
N ALA A 229 15.22 6.54 3.63
CA ALA A 229 15.50 7.30 2.42
C ALA A 229 16.55 8.40 2.66
N SER A 230 16.59 9.00 3.86
CA SER A 230 17.56 10.06 4.23
C SER A 230 19.02 9.61 4.19
N ARG A 231 19.28 8.29 4.20
CA ARG A 231 20.62 7.70 4.11
C ARG A 231 21.07 7.45 2.67
N LEU A 232 20.20 7.65 1.70
CA LEU A 232 20.53 7.47 0.29
C LEU A 232 21.36 8.66 -0.22
N PRO A 233 22.40 8.40 -1.04
CA PRO A 233 23.02 9.47 -1.80
C PRO A 233 22.03 10.03 -2.82
N LYS A 234 22.26 11.27 -3.26
CA LYS A 234 21.49 11.86 -4.35
C LYS A 234 21.85 11.20 -5.68
N TRP A 235 20.85 11.03 -6.54
CA TRP A 235 21.03 10.48 -7.88
C TRP A 235 21.95 11.35 -8.72
N LYS A 236 22.80 10.70 -9.51
CA LYS A 236 23.71 11.33 -10.46
C LYS A 236 23.71 10.48 -11.73
N ALA A 237 23.41 11.11 -12.86
CA ALA A 237 23.70 10.57 -14.17
C ALA A 237 23.88 11.70 -15.17
N SER A 238 24.29 11.35 -16.38
CA SER A 238 24.34 12.28 -17.50
C SER A 238 22.93 12.77 -17.87
N ARG A 239 22.86 13.96 -18.48
CA ARG A 239 21.59 14.62 -18.86
C ARG A 239 20.80 13.86 -19.92
N ASP A 240 21.43 12.90 -20.60
CA ASP A 240 20.87 12.03 -21.63
C ASP A 240 20.45 10.66 -21.09
N PHE A 241 20.44 10.45 -19.76
CA PHE A 241 19.96 9.20 -19.18
C PHE A 241 18.52 8.91 -19.61
N ASN A 242 18.32 7.77 -20.29
CA ASN A 242 17.02 7.28 -20.69
C ASN A 242 16.65 6.05 -19.86
N MET A 243 15.65 6.20 -18.99
CA MET A 243 15.15 5.11 -18.15
C MET A 243 14.67 3.91 -18.97
N SER A 244 14.12 4.12 -20.17
CA SER A 244 13.61 3.06 -21.04
C SER A 244 14.71 2.17 -21.62
N GLU A 245 15.96 2.64 -21.63
CA GLU A 245 17.12 1.91 -22.14
C GLU A 245 17.95 1.29 -21.00
N TRP A 246 17.67 1.65 -19.75
CA TRP A 246 18.41 1.16 -18.61
C TRP A 246 17.96 -0.26 -18.23
N SER A 247 18.92 -1.10 -17.84
CA SER A 247 18.65 -2.44 -17.30
C SER A 247 19.51 -2.69 -16.07
N PRO A 248 18.99 -3.45 -15.08
CA PRO A 248 19.73 -3.77 -13.87
C PRO A 248 20.92 -4.68 -14.22
N PRO A 249 22.09 -4.50 -13.58
CA PRO A 249 23.24 -5.36 -13.79
C PRO A 249 22.95 -6.82 -13.47
N ASP A 250 23.54 -7.74 -14.23
CA ASP A 250 23.35 -9.17 -14.03
C ASP A 250 23.90 -9.67 -12.69
N GLY A 251 23.12 -10.53 -12.03
CA GLY A 251 23.49 -11.17 -10.78
C GLY A 251 23.63 -10.22 -9.58
N ARG A 252 23.11 -8.99 -9.67
CA ARG A 252 23.24 -7.98 -8.61
C ARG A 252 21.93 -7.29 -8.32
N LYS A 253 21.71 -7.00 -7.04
CA LYS A 253 20.66 -6.06 -6.65
C LYS A 253 21.04 -4.62 -7.01
N HIS A 254 20.08 -3.73 -7.04
CA HIS A 254 20.29 -2.30 -7.19
C HIS A 254 19.39 -1.51 -6.24
N ARG A 255 19.77 -0.26 -5.97
CA ARG A 255 18.93 0.71 -5.27
C ARG A 255 18.47 1.81 -6.21
N TRP A 256 17.48 2.54 -5.75
CA TRP A 256 17.01 3.77 -6.39
C TRP A 256 17.38 4.96 -5.51
N LEU A 257 17.75 6.06 -6.14
CA LEU A 257 18.26 7.24 -5.48
C LEU A 257 17.32 8.43 -5.71
N PRO A 258 17.15 9.31 -4.71
CA PRO A 258 16.37 10.53 -4.85
C PRO A 258 17.03 11.46 -5.86
N VAL A 259 16.28 11.89 -6.86
CA VAL A 259 16.72 12.79 -7.94
C VAL A 259 16.67 14.24 -7.44
N PRO A 260 17.77 15.00 -7.53
CA PRO A 260 17.73 16.44 -7.29
C PRO A 260 16.77 17.13 -8.26
N HIS A 261 15.85 17.92 -7.73
CA HIS A 261 14.82 18.63 -8.50
C HIS A 261 14.70 20.07 -8.00
N GLY A 262 14.21 20.95 -8.88
CA GLY A 262 13.72 22.27 -8.49
C GLY A 262 12.26 22.20 -8.01
N ASP A 263 11.59 23.35 -7.99
CA ASP A 263 10.20 23.43 -7.51
C ASP A 263 9.15 23.16 -8.62
N ASP A 264 9.59 22.99 -9.86
CA ASP A 264 8.72 22.84 -11.03
C ASP A 264 8.97 21.50 -11.73
N HIS A 265 7.93 20.91 -12.31
CA HIS A 265 8.01 19.69 -13.13
C HIS A 265 8.81 18.54 -12.47
N ILE A 266 8.67 18.37 -11.14
CA ILE A 266 9.57 17.54 -10.32
C ILE A 266 9.61 16.06 -10.70
N LEU A 267 8.56 15.56 -11.36
CA LEU A 267 8.42 14.17 -11.77
C LEU A 267 8.77 13.94 -13.25
N ASP A 268 9.11 15.00 -13.99
CA ASP A 268 9.42 14.91 -15.42
C ASP A 268 10.55 13.90 -15.67
N GLY A 269 10.30 12.95 -16.58
CA GLY A 269 11.24 11.88 -16.92
C GLY A 269 11.28 10.71 -15.93
N THR A 270 10.46 10.71 -14.87
CA THR A 270 10.38 9.58 -13.94
C THR A 270 9.31 8.56 -14.35
N PRO A 271 9.48 7.26 -14.03
CA PRO A 271 8.57 6.19 -14.45
C PRO A 271 7.07 6.42 -14.18
N ILE A 272 6.72 7.03 -13.05
CA ILE A 272 5.34 7.19 -12.60
C ILE A 272 4.45 7.94 -13.59
N MET A 273 5.02 8.84 -14.40
CA MET A 273 4.27 9.62 -15.40
C MET A 273 3.63 8.75 -16.48
N THR A 274 4.08 7.50 -16.64
CA THR A 274 3.54 6.56 -17.62
C THR A 274 2.28 5.85 -17.13
N THR A 275 1.92 6.02 -15.85
CA THR A 275 0.75 5.36 -15.27
C THR A 275 -0.55 5.98 -15.78
N THR A 276 -1.55 5.13 -15.96
CA THR A 276 -2.91 5.52 -16.31
C THR A 276 -3.89 4.94 -15.30
N TYR A 277 -5.11 5.47 -15.27
CA TYR A 277 -6.20 4.95 -14.45
C TYR A 277 -6.87 3.74 -15.13
N ASP A 278 -6.11 2.65 -15.28
CA ASP A 278 -6.54 1.42 -15.94
C ASP A 278 -5.85 0.19 -15.32
N ALA A 279 -6.58 -0.93 -15.19
CA ALA A 279 -6.08 -2.12 -14.49
C ALA A 279 -5.18 -3.02 -15.34
N HIS A 280 -5.30 -2.94 -16.66
CA HIS A 280 -4.73 -3.90 -17.60
C HIS A 280 -3.60 -3.30 -18.46
N THR A 281 -3.73 -2.02 -18.79
CA THR A 281 -2.84 -1.31 -19.72
C THR A 281 -1.90 -0.36 -19.01
N SER A 282 -2.22 0.07 -17.78
CA SER A 282 -1.35 0.94 -17.00
C SER A 282 0.00 0.28 -16.75
N THR A 283 1.07 1.06 -16.92
CA THR A 283 2.44 0.61 -16.59
C THR A 283 2.60 0.28 -15.12
N GLY A 284 1.72 0.79 -14.23
CA GLY A 284 1.68 0.41 -12.82
C GLY A 284 1.38 -1.08 -12.58
N TRP A 285 0.85 -1.80 -13.57
CA TRP A 285 0.64 -3.25 -13.48
C TRP A 285 1.87 -4.08 -13.82
N TRP A 286 2.53 -3.78 -14.95
CA TRP A 286 3.56 -4.67 -15.51
C TRP A 286 4.97 -4.08 -15.44
N ASN A 287 5.11 -2.75 -15.41
CA ASN A 287 6.41 -2.12 -15.45
C ASN A 287 6.98 -1.99 -14.03
N TRP A 288 7.91 -2.89 -13.70
CA TRP A 288 8.54 -2.95 -12.39
C TRP A 288 9.22 -1.64 -11.97
N VAL A 289 9.65 -0.81 -12.93
CA VAL A 289 10.32 0.46 -12.63
C VAL A 289 9.37 1.49 -12.00
N VAL A 290 8.08 1.40 -12.31
CA VAL A 290 7.02 2.19 -11.67
C VAL A 290 6.81 1.72 -10.24
N GLY A 291 6.76 0.39 -10.03
CA GLY A 291 6.69 -0.19 -8.69
C GLY A 291 7.87 0.24 -7.82
N ALA A 292 9.09 0.20 -8.36
CA ALA A 292 10.29 0.62 -7.64
C ALA A 292 10.23 2.09 -7.20
N GLN A 293 9.87 3.02 -8.10
CA GLN A 293 9.70 4.44 -7.73
C GLN A 293 8.64 4.63 -6.63
N GLN A 294 7.50 3.93 -6.72
CA GLN A 294 6.44 4.02 -5.71
C GLN A 294 6.92 3.56 -4.33
N HIS A 295 7.61 2.44 -4.25
CA HIS A 295 8.12 1.92 -2.98
C HIS A 295 9.15 2.86 -2.34
N TYR A 296 10.05 3.44 -3.12
CA TYR A 296 11.02 4.40 -2.59
C TYR A 296 10.36 5.70 -2.13
N SER A 297 9.38 6.20 -2.90
CA SER A 297 8.57 7.34 -2.49
C SER A 297 7.82 7.07 -1.18
N PHE A 298 7.26 5.87 -1.05
CA PHE A 298 6.59 5.42 0.16
C PHE A 298 7.55 5.34 1.36
N LEU A 299 8.74 4.77 1.20
CA LEU A 299 9.74 4.69 2.28
C LEU A 299 10.18 6.07 2.77
N GLU A 300 10.31 7.05 1.86
CA GLU A 300 10.58 8.45 2.24
C GLU A 300 9.41 9.07 3.01
N ASN A 301 8.18 8.89 2.54
CA ASN A 301 7.00 9.39 3.26
C ASN A 301 6.81 8.69 4.61
N LEU A 302 7.15 7.40 4.71
CA LEU A 302 7.14 6.64 5.96
C LEU A 302 8.17 7.19 6.95
N GLU A 303 9.41 7.41 6.51
CA GLU A 303 10.47 7.98 7.34
C GLU A 303 10.13 9.39 7.83
N THR A 304 9.57 10.23 6.96
CA THR A 304 9.28 11.63 7.27
C THR A 304 7.93 11.85 7.95
N GLY A 305 7.18 10.78 8.27
CA GLY A 305 5.89 10.88 8.96
C GLY A 305 4.78 11.51 8.10
N GLN A 306 4.85 11.34 6.77
CA GLN A 306 3.94 11.95 5.79
C GLN A 306 2.89 10.98 5.23
N LEU A 307 2.66 9.84 5.88
CA LEU A 307 1.64 8.88 5.44
C LEU A 307 0.22 9.47 5.39
N TRP A 308 -0.05 10.54 6.14
CA TRP A 308 -1.32 11.28 6.08
C TRP A 308 -1.66 11.79 4.67
N ARG A 309 -0.65 12.01 3.81
CA ARG A 309 -0.86 12.46 2.43
C ARG A 309 -1.46 11.39 1.52
N TYR A 310 -1.35 10.12 1.89
CA TYR A 310 -1.98 9.01 1.16
C TYR A 310 -3.47 8.88 1.47
N ARG A 311 -3.98 9.58 2.50
CA ARG A 311 -5.32 9.35 3.04
C ARG A 311 -6.40 9.89 2.12
N PHE A 312 -7.46 9.11 2.03
CA PHE A 312 -8.76 9.50 1.50
C PHE A 312 -9.83 8.75 2.29
N TYR A 313 -11.08 9.20 2.27
CA TYR A 313 -12.12 8.50 3.02
C TYR A 313 -12.44 7.13 2.38
N THR A 314 -12.93 7.16 1.14
CA THR A 314 -13.25 5.96 0.36
C THR A 314 -13.01 6.28 -1.11
N TRP A 315 -12.53 5.30 -1.87
CA TRP A 315 -12.34 5.43 -3.32
C TRP A 315 -13.14 4.35 -4.03
N ASP A 316 -14.15 4.77 -4.81
CA ASP A 316 -14.98 3.89 -5.62
C ASP A 316 -14.33 3.68 -6.98
N TYR A 317 -14.02 2.43 -7.33
CA TYR A 317 -13.37 2.09 -8.59
C TYR A 317 -14.32 2.07 -9.78
N ARG A 318 -15.63 2.33 -9.59
CA ARG A 318 -16.63 2.45 -10.68
C ARG A 318 -16.68 1.22 -11.58
N ASP A 319 -16.75 0.04 -10.96
CA ASP A 319 -16.72 -1.27 -11.63
C ASP A 319 -15.46 -1.51 -12.48
N LEU A 320 -14.38 -0.75 -12.27
CA LEU A 320 -13.07 -1.07 -12.82
C LEU A 320 -12.39 -2.12 -11.94
N ARG A 321 -11.63 -3.00 -12.59
CA ARG A 321 -10.83 -4.01 -11.91
C ARG A 321 -9.82 -3.32 -10.97
N MET A 322 -9.89 -3.63 -9.69
CA MET A 322 -8.86 -3.28 -8.71
C MET A 322 -8.10 -4.54 -8.30
N GLY A 323 -6.91 -4.36 -7.74
CA GLY A 323 -6.17 -5.48 -7.18
C GLY A 323 -6.80 -5.91 -5.85
N ILE A 324 -6.87 -7.22 -5.59
CA ILE A 324 -7.44 -7.78 -4.36
C ILE A 324 -6.38 -8.21 -3.35
N GLN A 325 -5.17 -7.64 -3.40
CA GLN A 325 -4.02 -8.07 -2.59
C GLN A 325 -4.29 -7.96 -1.08
N LEU A 326 -5.10 -6.99 -0.68
CA LEU A 326 -5.58 -6.83 0.69
C LEU A 326 -7.02 -6.33 0.68
N VAL A 327 -7.99 -7.21 0.95
CA VAL A 327 -9.44 -6.91 0.86
C VAL A 327 -10.24 -7.52 2.01
N ALA A 328 -11.38 -6.93 2.34
CA ALA A 328 -12.33 -7.40 3.34
C ALA A 328 -13.70 -7.71 2.71
N LEU A 329 -14.21 -8.92 2.95
CA LEU A 329 -15.55 -9.39 2.56
C LEU A 329 -16.12 -10.32 3.64
N THR A 330 -17.44 -10.46 3.72
CA THR A 330 -18.03 -11.51 4.57
C THR A 330 -17.96 -12.86 3.86
N GLY A 331 -17.87 -13.96 4.62
CA GLY A 331 -17.92 -15.29 4.06
C GLY A 331 -19.22 -15.54 3.30
N LYS A 332 -20.33 -14.97 3.77
CA LYS A 332 -21.59 -14.95 3.04
C LYS A 332 -21.47 -14.27 1.67
N ASP A 333 -20.81 -13.11 1.57
CA ASP A 333 -20.58 -12.43 0.29
C ASP A 333 -19.78 -13.29 -0.71
N ILE A 334 -18.86 -14.11 -0.19
CA ILE A 334 -18.03 -15.04 -1.00
C ILE A 334 -18.85 -16.25 -1.42
N ASN A 335 -19.62 -16.85 -0.50
CA ASN A 335 -20.41 -18.06 -0.75
C ASN A 335 -21.62 -17.81 -1.66
N ASP A 336 -22.28 -16.66 -1.53
CA ASP A 336 -23.46 -16.29 -2.34
C ASP A 336 -23.15 -16.17 -3.84
N VAL A 337 -21.87 -16.03 -4.20
CA VAL A 337 -21.41 -15.85 -5.59
C VAL A 337 -20.70 -17.07 -6.16
N LYS A 338 -20.71 -18.22 -5.46
CA LYS A 338 -20.15 -19.46 -6.00
C LYS A 338 -21.01 -20.00 -7.17
N PRO A 339 -20.41 -20.66 -8.17
CA PRO A 339 -18.98 -20.90 -8.35
C PRO A 339 -18.21 -19.62 -8.74
N ILE A 340 -16.98 -19.48 -8.22
CA ILE A 340 -16.10 -18.34 -8.50
C ILE A 340 -15.34 -18.57 -9.81
N ALA A 341 -15.22 -17.52 -10.64
CA ALA A 341 -14.48 -17.61 -11.88
C ALA A 341 -12.95 -17.70 -11.65
N PRO A 342 -12.15 -18.21 -12.60
CA PRO A 342 -10.71 -18.39 -12.42
C PRO A 342 -9.93 -17.10 -12.08
N ASP A 343 -10.24 -15.98 -12.74
CA ASP A 343 -9.76 -14.63 -12.39
C ASP A 343 -10.67 -14.05 -11.30
N ASP A 344 -10.30 -14.28 -10.05
CA ASP A 344 -11.06 -13.85 -8.88
C ASP A 344 -11.01 -12.32 -8.70
N GLU A 345 -9.92 -11.64 -9.11
CA GLU A 345 -9.85 -10.18 -9.06
C GLU A 345 -10.93 -9.55 -9.95
N ASP A 346 -11.02 -9.96 -11.22
CA ASP A 346 -12.08 -9.49 -12.14
C ASP A 346 -13.47 -9.91 -11.65
N TYR A 347 -13.60 -11.15 -11.16
CA TYR A 347 -14.88 -11.66 -10.67
C TYR A 347 -15.42 -10.82 -9.50
N PHE A 348 -14.60 -10.57 -8.48
CA PHE A 348 -15.03 -9.87 -7.28
C PHE A 348 -15.07 -8.34 -7.44
N CYS A 349 -14.26 -7.75 -8.33
CA CYS A 349 -14.18 -6.29 -8.46
C CYS A 349 -15.04 -5.72 -9.59
N VAL A 350 -15.40 -6.54 -10.58
CA VAL A 350 -16.15 -6.08 -11.76
C VAL A 350 -17.48 -6.83 -11.87
N LYS A 351 -17.42 -8.15 -12.06
CA LYS A 351 -18.61 -8.94 -12.41
C LYS A 351 -19.64 -8.97 -11.27
N MET A 352 -19.22 -9.26 -10.05
CA MET A 352 -20.13 -9.35 -8.91
C MET A 352 -20.67 -7.98 -8.47
N PRO A 353 -19.87 -6.91 -8.40
CA PRO A 353 -20.39 -5.56 -8.17
C PRO A 353 -21.49 -5.14 -9.13
N GLN A 354 -21.28 -5.34 -10.44
CA GLN A 354 -22.29 -5.06 -11.48
C GLN A 354 -23.56 -5.91 -11.30
N LYS A 355 -23.40 -7.20 -10.99
CA LYS A 355 -24.54 -8.12 -10.80
C LYS A 355 -25.35 -7.82 -9.53
N LEU A 356 -24.66 -7.47 -8.44
CA LEU A 356 -25.26 -7.28 -7.12
C LEU A 356 -25.72 -5.83 -6.88
N GLY A 357 -25.25 -4.87 -7.68
CA GLY A 357 -25.47 -3.44 -7.44
C GLY A 357 -24.76 -2.94 -6.18
N ARG A 358 -23.64 -3.58 -5.80
CA ARG A 358 -22.86 -3.27 -4.60
C ARG A 358 -21.41 -3.00 -4.97
N ALA A 359 -20.87 -1.84 -4.65
CA ALA A 359 -19.60 -1.37 -5.23
C ALA A 359 -18.37 -2.11 -4.68
N ALA A 360 -17.30 -2.14 -5.49
CA ALA A 360 -15.94 -2.45 -5.06
C ALA A 360 -15.17 -1.16 -4.79
N VAL A 361 -14.65 -1.01 -3.57
CA VAL A 361 -14.04 0.26 -3.12
C VAL A 361 -12.72 0.03 -2.38
N ALA A 362 -11.87 1.05 -2.28
CA ALA A 362 -10.78 1.09 -1.31
C ALA A 362 -11.12 1.99 -0.11
N SER A 363 -10.74 1.54 1.09
CA SER A 363 -10.76 2.35 2.31
C SER A 363 -9.39 3.03 2.49
N GLY A 364 -9.39 4.36 2.63
CA GLY A 364 -8.14 5.15 2.67
C GLY A 364 -7.73 5.63 4.06
N GLY A 365 -8.31 5.09 5.14
CA GLY A 365 -7.93 5.42 6.53
C GLY A 365 -6.56 4.88 6.97
N GLY A 366 -5.97 3.99 6.18
CA GLY A 366 -4.60 3.45 6.34
C GLY A 366 -3.95 3.23 4.98
N VAL A 367 -2.71 2.76 4.94
CA VAL A 367 -2.02 2.35 3.71
C VAL A 367 -1.36 0.97 3.90
N ALA A 368 -1.30 0.19 2.82
CA ALA A 368 -0.53 -1.05 2.74
C ALA A 368 0.42 -1.00 1.54
N ALA A 369 1.44 -1.84 1.51
CA ALA A 369 2.31 -1.98 0.35
C ALA A 369 2.34 -3.41 -0.17
N HIS A 370 2.03 -3.56 -1.46
CA HIS A 370 2.17 -4.80 -2.19
C HIS A 370 3.50 -4.80 -2.95
N PHE A 371 4.31 -5.85 -2.82
CA PHE A 371 5.67 -5.82 -3.34
C PHE A 371 5.76 -5.87 -4.86
N SER A 372 5.04 -6.78 -5.53
CA SER A 372 5.18 -6.92 -6.99
C SER A 372 4.08 -7.76 -7.60
N PHE A 373 3.56 -7.34 -8.76
CA PHE A 373 2.77 -8.24 -9.62
C PHE A 373 3.67 -9.28 -10.29
N ASP A 374 3.04 -10.36 -10.77
CA ASP A 374 3.70 -11.40 -11.55
C ASP A 374 4.53 -10.86 -12.71
N ALA A 375 3.99 -9.89 -13.46
CA ALA A 375 4.68 -9.22 -14.57
C ALA A 375 5.87 -8.33 -14.12
N GLN A 376 5.93 -7.93 -12.84
CA GLN A 376 7.01 -7.09 -12.29
C GLN A 376 8.11 -7.91 -11.60
N LYS A 377 7.89 -9.20 -11.32
CA LYS A 377 8.71 -10.03 -10.43
C LYS A 377 10.20 -9.98 -10.73
N ASP A 378 10.59 -10.16 -11.99
CA ASP A 378 12.01 -10.28 -12.37
C ASP A 378 12.79 -8.99 -12.11
N GLY A 379 12.17 -7.83 -12.39
CA GLY A 379 12.78 -6.54 -12.12
C GLY A 379 12.77 -6.18 -10.65
N MET A 380 11.64 -6.40 -9.96
CA MET A 380 11.50 -6.14 -8.53
C MET A 380 12.44 -7.00 -7.68
N ALA A 381 12.66 -8.27 -8.06
CA ALA A 381 13.58 -9.18 -7.38
C ALA A 381 15.04 -8.69 -7.40
N LYS A 382 15.41 -7.90 -8.42
CA LYS A 382 16.73 -7.26 -8.54
C LYS A 382 16.83 -5.95 -7.76
N THR A 383 15.81 -5.52 -7.03
CA THR A 383 15.90 -4.33 -6.16
C THR A 383 16.27 -4.72 -4.73
N ASP A 384 16.74 -3.76 -3.93
CA ASP A 384 16.90 -3.93 -2.48
C ASP A 384 15.63 -3.60 -1.66
N ILE A 385 14.50 -3.32 -2.32
CA ILE A 385 13.25 -2.86 -1.69
C ILE A 385 12.74 -3.85 -0.65
N LEU A 386 12.74 -5.15 -0.98
CA LEU A 386 12.27 -6.17 -0.04
C LEU A 386 13.15 -6.25 1.22
N ASP A 387 14.45 -6.00 1.07
CA ASP A 387 15.40 -6.01 2.19
C ASP A 387 15.25 -4.75 3.06
N ARG A 388 14.85 -3.62 2.46
CA ARG A 388 14.44 -2.41 3.18
C ARG A 388 13.16 -2.64 3.99
N TYR A 389 12.13 -3.24 3.41
CA TYR A 389 10.91 -3.60 4.15
C TYR A 389 11.21 -4.58 5.29
N ARG A 390 12.09 -5.57 5.07
CA ARG A 390 12.54 -6.49 6.12
C ARG A 390 13.21 -5.73 7.27
N SER A 391 14.12 -4.81 6.95
CA SER A 391 14.83 -4.00 7.94
C SER A 391 13.87 -3.09 8.73
N TYR A 392 12.90 -2.46 8.06
CA TYR A 392 11.86 -1.68 8.73
C TYR A 392 11.00 -2.55 9.67
N ALA A 393 10.52 -3.69 9.18
CA ALA A 393 9.68 -4.58 9.97
C ALA A 393 10.43 -5.10 11.21
N GLN A 394 11.69 -5.51 11.05
CA GLN A 394 12.53 -5.95 12.16
C GLN A 394 12.79 -4.84 13.20
N GLU A 395 12.90 -3.58 12.76
CA GLU A 395 13.14 -2.43 13.65
C GLU A 395 11.86 -1.93 14.34
N LYS A 396 10.71 -1.97 13.66
CA LYS A 396 9.50 -1.21 14.07
C LYS A 396 8.24 -2.05 14.30
N VAL A 397 8.20 -3.30 13.84
CA VAL A 397 6.95 -4.07 13.74
C VAL A 397 7.05 -5.39 14.48
N CYS A 398 8.11 -6.16 14.24
CA CYS A 398 8.28 -7.49 14.82
C CYS A 398 8.42 -7.41 16.35
N ASN A 399 7.70 -8.27 17.06
CA ASN A 399 7.87 -8.48 18.50
C ASN A 399 8.90 -9.60 18.74
N GLY A 400 10.17 -9.32 18.45
CA GLY A 400 11.28 -10.27 18.54
C GLY A 400 12.00 -10.50 17.21
N THR A 401 12.78 -11.57 17.16
CA THR A 401 13.53 -11.97 15.96
C THR A 401 12.58 -12.50 14.89
N MET A 402 12.78 -12.09 13.63
CA MET A 402 12.08 -12.70 12.50
C MET A 402 12.37 -14.20 12.41
N LEU A 403 11.35 -14.99 12.05
CA LEU A 403 11.47 -16.45 11.90
C LEU A 403 12.35 -16.89 10.72
N TRP A 404 12.57 -15.99 9.76
CA TRP A 404 13.45 -16.19 8.62
C TRP A 404 13.89 -14.84 8.08
N THR A 405 15.18 -14.73 7.72
CA THR A 405 15.77 -13.49 7.19
C THR A 405 16.52 -13.71 5.89
N SER A 406 17.07 -14.91 5.69
CA SER A 406 17.83 -15.28 4.51
C SER A 406 17.86 -16.80 4.34
N GLU A 407 18.35 -17.26 3.19
CA GLU A 407 18.55 -18.66 2.87
C GLU A 407 19.51 -19.37 3.83
N ALA A 408 20.29 -18.65 4.65
CA ALA A 408 21.11 -19.24 5.71
C ALA A 408 20.28 -19.81 6.87
N ASP A 409 19.00 -19.42 7.00
CA ASP A 409 18.07 -19.92 8.02
C ASP A 409 17.33 -21.21 7.57
N ASP A 410 17.66 -21.71 6.37
CA ASP A 410 17.05 -22.90 5.78
C ASP A 410 17.60 -24.18 6.41
N PRO A 411 16.76 -25.21 6.64
CA PRO A 411 17.24 -26.50 7.12
C PRO A 411 18.27 -27.11 6.16
N GLY A 412 19.44 -27.53 6.70
CA GLY A 412 20.44 -28.29 5.94
C GLY A 412 21.45 -27.47 5.14
N LYS A 413 21.60 -26.17 5.43
CA LYS A 413 22.70 -25.32 4.93
C LYS A 413 23.73 -24.99 5.99
#